data_AF-A0A378A2C8-F1
#
_entry.id   AF-A0A378A2C8-F1
#
_cell.length_a   1.000
_cell.length_b   1.000
_cell.length_c   1.000
_cell.angle_alpha   90.00
_cell.angle_beta   90.00
_cell.angle_gamma   90.00
#
_symmetry.space_group_name_H-M   'P 1'
#
loop_
_entity.id
_entity.type
_entity.pdbx_description
1 polymer ?
#
loop_
_entity_poly.entity_id
_entity_poly.type
_entity_poly.pdbx_seq_one_letter_code
_entity_poly.pdbx_strand_id
1 'polypeptide(L)'
;MLNQELELSLNMAFARAREHRHEFMTVEHLLLALLSNPSAREALEACSVDLVALRQELEAFIEQTTPVLQPRKKSATPSRR
;
A
#
# COMPACT_ATOMS: atom_id res chain seq x y z
N MET A 1 10.45 14.21 -14.23
CA MET A 1 9.52 13.20 -14.76
C MET A 1 9.87 11.88 -14.08
N LEU A 2 8.87 11.10 -13.64
CA LEU A 2 9.14 9.81 -13.01
C LEU A 2 9.60 8.81 -14.08
N ASN A 3 10.49 7.88 -13.73
CA ASN A 3 10.84 6.80 -14.65
C ASN A 3 9.74 5.72 -14.66
N GLN A 4 9.74 4.89 -15.69
CA GLN A 4 8.72 3.87 -15.90
C GLN A 4 8.67 2.84 -14.74
N GLU A 5 9.81 2.51 -14.15
CA GLU A 5 9.90 1.57 -13.03
C GLU A 5 9.25 2.12 -11.76
N LEU A 6 9.44 3.40 -11.46
CA LEU A 6 8.80 4.06 -10.32
C LEU A 6 7.30 4.22 -10.56
N GLU A 7 6.87 4.54 -11.78
CA GLU A 7 5.46 4.60 -12.13
C GLU A 7 4.76 3.24 -11.95
N LEU A 8 5.41 2.14 -12.37
CA LEU A 8 4.92 0.79 -12.12
C LEU A 8 4.79 0.50 -10.61
N SER A 9 5.81 0.87 -9.83
CA SER A 9 5.84 0.65 -8.38
C SER A 9 4.70 1.42 -7.68
N LEU A 10 4.44 2.66 -8.10
CA LEU A 10 3.32 3.47 -7.61
C LEU A 10 1.96 2.87 -7.95
N ASN A 11 1.79 2.40 -9.19
CA ASN A 11 0.56 1.73 -9.61
C ASN A 11 0.29 0.45 -8.81
N MET A 12 1.33 -0.33 -8.51
CA MET A 12 1.23 -1.51 -7.66
C MET A 12 0.84 -1.15 -6.22
N ALA A 13 1.45 -0.11 -5.63
CA ALA A 13 1.09 0.37 -4.30
C ALA A 13 -0.37 0.81 -4.23
N PHE A 14 -0.83 1.57 -5.23
CA PHE A 14 -2.22 2.02 -5.34
C PHE A 14 -3.20 0.85 -5.51
N ALA A 15 -2.88 -0.10 -6.40
CA ALA A 15 -3.71 -1.28 -6.64
C ALA A 15 -3.90 -2.07 -5.34
N ARG A 16 -2.80 -2.34 -4.62
CA ARG A 16 -2.83 -3.06 -3.35
C ARG A 16 -3.67 -2.36 -2.29
N ALA A 17 -3.48 -1.05 -2.10
CA ALA A 17 -4.28 -0.27 -1.14
C ALA A 17 -5.79 -0.33 -1.49
N ARG A 18 -6.14 -0.26 -2.78
CA ARG A 18 -7.53 -0.36 -3.24
C ARG A 18 -8.13 -1.75 -3.05
N GLU A 19 -7.36 -2.81 -3.31
CA GLU A 19 -7.78 -4.20 -3.11
C GLU A 19 -8.13 -4.47 -1.65
N HIS A 20 -7.33 -3.94 -0.72
CA HIS A 20 -7.56 -4.05 0.74
C HIS A 20 -8.57 -3.00 1.25
N ARG A 21 -9.10 -2.16 0.35
CA ARG A 21 -10.03 -1.07 0.66
C ARG A 21 -9.49 -0.12 1.72
N HIS A 22 -8.18 0.06 1.76
CA HIS A 22 -7.52 1.06 2.58
C HIS A 22 -8.02 2.44 2.18
N GLU A 23 -8.41 3.23 3.19
CA GLU A 23 -8.91 4.60 3.01
C GLU A 23 -7.81 5.51 2.45
N PHE A 24 -6.56 5.21 2.79
CA PHE A 24 -5.39 5.97 2.37
C PHE A 24 -4.33 5.03 1.79
N MET A 25 -3.61 5.53 0.79
CA MET A 25 -2.31 5.00 0.43
C MET A 25 -1.26 5.78 1.23
N THR A 26 -0.48 5.07 2.03
CA THR A 26 0.53 5.67 2.93
C THR A 26 1.94 5.54 2.35
N VAL A 27 2.95 6.11 3.00
CA VAL A 27 4.36 5.96 2.60
C VAL A 27 4.88 4.54 2.84
N GLU A 28 4.29 3.80 3.77
CA GLU A 28 4.61 2.39 4.02
C GLU A 28 4.20 1.51 2.83
N HIS A 29 3.06 1.82 2.19
CA HIS A 29 2.66 1.14 0.95
C HIS A 29 3.66 1.39 -0.18
N LEU A 30 4.15 2.63 -0.28
CA LEU A 30 5.17 3.00 -1.25
C LEU A 30 6.46 2.25 -0.98
N LEU A 31 6.95 2.24 0.27
CA LEU A 31 8.16 1.51 0.63
C LEU A 31 8.03 0.01 0.35
N LEU A 32 6.88 -0.59 0.68
CA LEU A 32 6.59 -1.99 0.38
C LEU A 32 6.65 -2.28 -1.14
N ALA A 33 6.13 -1.40 -1.99
CA ALA A 33 6.24 -1.53 -3.43
C ALA A 33 7.69 -1.38 -3.92
N LEU A 34 8.45 -0.45 -3.32
CA LEU A 34 9.86 -0.22 -3.64
C LEU A 34 10.75 -1.42 -3.31
N LEU A 35 10.37 -2.30 -2.37
CA LEU A 35 11.10 -3.57 -2.15
C LEU A 35 11.15 -4.46 -3.39
N SER A 36 10.27 -4.25 -4.36
CA SER A 36 10.23 -4.96 -5.65
C SER A 36 10.73 -4.11 -6.82
N ASN A 37 11.09 -2.85 -6.59
CA ASN A 37 11.68 -1.97 -7.58
C ASN A 37 13.18 -2.29 -7.71
N PRO A 38 13.72 -2.56 -8.91
CA PRO A 38 15.12 -2.98 -9.07
C PRO A 38 16.13 -2.01 -8.46
N SER A 39 15.99 -0.71 -8.74
CA SER A 39 16.92 0.32 -8.25
C SER A 39 16.85 0.50 -6.73
N ALA A 40 15.64 0.54 -6.15
CA ALA A 40 15.50 0.65 -4.70
C ALA A 40 15.95 -0.62 -3.98
N ARG A 41 15.68 -1.79 -4.55
CA ARG A 41 16.11 -3.08 -4.01
C ARG A 41 17.63 -3.19 -3.96
N GLU A 42 18.32 -2.83 -5.05
CA GLU A 42 19.79 -2.82 -5.10
C GLU A 42 20.38 -1.92 -4.01
N ALA A 43 19.81 -0.73 -3.78
CA ALA A 43 20.25 0.17 -2.73
C ALA A 43 20.05 -0.42 -1.31
N LEU A 44 18.92 -1.08 -1.06
CA LEU A 44 18.64 -1.71 0.23
C LEU A 44 19.53 -2.94 0.48
N GLU A 45 19.78 -3.75 -0.55
CA GLU A 45 20.71 -4.88 -0.51
C GLU A 45 22.14 -4.42 -0.23
N ALA A 46 22.58 -3.30 -0.84
CA ALA A 46 23.88 -2.68 -0.55
C ALA A 46 24.00 -2.20 0.90
N CYS A 47 22.88 -1.84 1.54
CA CYS A 47 22.79 -1.51 2.96
C CYS A 47 22.65 -2.74 3.88
N SER A 48 22.73 -3.96 3.35
CA SER A 48 22.55 -5.21 4.12
C SER A 48 21.21 -5.31 4.84
N VAL A 49 20.16 -4.75 4.26
CA VAL A 49 18.80 -4.81 4.80
C VAL A 49 18.21 -6.22 4.57
N ASP A 50 17.62 -6.82 5.60
CA ASP A 50 16.80 -8.02 5.45
C ASP A 50 15.45 -7.65 4.82
N LEU A 51 15.37 -7.80 3.50
CA LEU A 51 14.16 -7.47 2.73
C LEU A 51 12.96 -8.35 3.08
N VAL A 52 13.19 -9.57 3.58
CA VAL A 52 12.11 -10.48 3.96
C VAL A 52 11.49 -10.02 5.27
N ALA A 53 12.32 -9.74 6.27
CA ALA A 53 11.87 -9.18 7.55
C ALA A 53 11.18 -7.83 7.36
N LEU A 54 11.80 -6.91 6.61
CA LEU A 54 11.24 -5.58 6.35
C LEU A 54 9.87 -5.66 5.64
N ARG A 55 9.72 -6.58 4.68
CA ARG A 55 8.43 -6.81 4.01
C ARG A 55 7.36 -7.22 5.01
N GLN A 56 7.65 -8.20 5.86
CA GLN A 56 6.69 -8.72 6.85
C GLN A 56 6.28 -7.63 7.84
N GLU A 57 7.23 -6.83 8.31
CA GLU A 57 6.97 -5.72 9.23
C GLU A 57 6.08 -4.65 8.57
N LEU A 58 6.38 -4.27 7.32
CA LEU A 58 5.58 -3.29 6.58
C LEU A 58 4.16 -3.79 6.32
N GLU A 59 4.01 -5.04 5.88
CA GLU A 59 2.69 -5.64 5.65
C GLU A 59 1.89 -5.67 6.95
N ALA A 60 2.50 -6.15 8.05
CA ALA A 60 1.84 -6.18 9.35
C ALA A 60 1.45 -4.79 9.85
N PHE A 61 2.32 -3.79 9.68
CA PHE A 61 2.06 -2.42 10.11
C PHE A 61 0.94 -1.77 9.30
N ILE A 62 0.94 -1.94 7.98
CA ILE A 62 -0.09 -1.42 7.08
C ILE A 62 -1.46 -1.95 7.49
N GLU A 63 -1.60 -3.27 7.67
CA GLU A 63 -2.87 -3.91 8.03
C GLU A 63 -3.38 -3.47 9.41
N GLN A 64 -2.48 -3.20 10.36
CA GLN A 64 -2.85 -2.80 11.72
C GLN A 64 -3.21 -1.32 11.85
N THR A 65 -2.62 -0.46 11.03
CA THR A 65 -2.68 1.00 11.22
C THR A 65 -3.47 1.73 10.15
N THR A 66 -3.72 1.09 9.01
CA THR A 66 -4.44 1.73 7.90
C THR A 66 -5.95 1.54 8.05
N PRO A 67 -6.73 2.63 8.21
CA PRO A 67 -8.18 2.51 8.25
C PRO A 67 -8.73 1.90 6.96
N VAL A 68 -9.69 1.00 7.09
CA VAL A 68 -10.41 0.39 5.96
C VAL A 68 -11.72 1.14 5.75
N LEU A 69 -12.05 1.43 4.49
CA LEU A 69 -13.31 2.05 4.11
C LEU A 69 -14.50 1.24 4.65
N GLN A 70 -15.32 1.85 5.50
CA GLN A 70 -16.55 1.21 5.95
C GLN A 70 -17.48 0.95 4.75
N PRO A 71 -18.12 -0.22 4.67
CA PRO A 71 -19.13 -0.44 3.65
C PRO A 71 -20.25 0.58 3.83
N ARG A 72 -20.57 1.32 2.77
CA ARG A 72 -21.57 2.39 2.77
C ARG A 72 -22.91 1.84 3.28
N LYS A 73 -23.29 2.15 4.52
CA LYS A 73 -24.65 1.83 5.02
C LYS A 73 -25.64 2.54 4.11
N LYS A 74 -26.46 1.78 3.37
CA LYS A 74 -27.60 2.34 2.65
C LYS A 74 -28.50 2.97 3.71
N SER A 75 -28.53 4.31 3.77
CA SER A 75 -29.56 5.02 4.53
C SER A 75 -30.90 4.65 3.91
N ALA A 76 -31.59 3.71 4.52
CA ALA A 76 -32.98 3.42 4.20
C ALA A 76 -33.76 4.67 4.61
N THR A 77 -34.12 5.51 3.64
CA THR A 77 -35.14 6.53 3.83
C THR A 77 -36.46 5.78 3.97
N PRO A 78 -37.12 5.77 5.15
CA PRO A 78 -38.49 5.30 5.19
C PRO A 78 -39.32 6.44 4.61
N SER A 79 -39.65 6.34 3.32
CA SER A 79 -40.69 7.19 2.74
C SER A 79 -41.99 6.84 3.47
N ARG A 80 -42.35 7.66 4.44
CA ARG A 80 -43.63 7.61 5.14
C ARG A 80 -44.77 7.69 4.12
N ARG A 81 -45.79 6.89 4.39
CA ARG A 81 -47.12 6.92 3.77
C ARG A 81 -47.75 8.31 3.85
#